data_AF-E2SJP8-F1
#
_entry.id   AF-E2SJP8-F1
#
_cell.length_a   1.000
_cell.length_b   1.000
_cell.length_c   1.000
_cell.angle_alpha   90.00
_cell.angle_beta   90.00
_cell.angle_gamma   90.00
#
_symmetry.space_group_name_H-M   'P 1'
#
loop_
_entity.id
_entity.type
_entity.pdbx_description
1 polymer ?
#
loop_
_entity_poly.entity_id
_entity_poly.type
_entity_poly.pdbx_seq_one_letter_code
_entity_poly.pdbx_strand_id
1 'polypeptide(L)'
;MEADSKKKAENALKALKDDKNIKAAVKEYGTTTTYKGTEEIYNSKSGLPTTVFDKIKSTNKKGLIDSVIEDTTNKKYYVVNVISVTPKDFEEDAINSIAEKASSDIEPAATAYYLKKYDFTIYDKDVYDGIKSTNESYIVQD
;
A
#
# COMPACT_ATOMS: atom_id res chain seq x y z
N MET A 1 -9.49 8.96 3.19
CA MET A 1 -10.86 8.94 2.61
C MET A 1 -10.77 9.30 1.14
N GLU A 2 -11.42 8.53 0.26
CA GLU A 2 -11.59 8.86 -1.17
C GLU A 2 -13.03 9.34 -1.43
N ALA A 3 -13.21 10.29 -2.35
CA ALA A 3 -14.48 10.75 -2.87
C ALA A 3 -14.47 10.83 -4.41
N ASP A 4 -15.65 10.64 -5.02
CA ASP A 4 -15.89 10.74 -6.48
C ASP A 4 -15.97 12.18 -7.00
N SER A 5 -15.98 13.17 -6.12
CA SER A 5 -16.17 14.57 -6.47
C SER A 5 -15.43 15.49 -5.51
N LYS A 6 -14.88 16.57 -6.07
CA LYS A 6 -14.16 17.60 -5.31
C LYS A 6 -14.99 18.16 -4.16
N LYS A 7 -16.27 18.46 -4.44
CA LYS A 7 -17.21 19.00 -3.46
C LYS A 7 -17.39 18.10 -2.24
N LYS A 8 -17.50 16.77 -2.41
CA LYS A 8 -17.59 15.83 -1.28
C LYS A 8 -16.30 15.83 -0.47
N ALA A 9 -15.14 15.82 -1.12
CA ALA A 9 -13.85 15.88 -0.45
C ALA A 9 -13.65 17.20 0.32
N GLU A 10 -14.05 18.34 -0.26
CA GLU A 10 -14.00 19.65 0.41
C GLU A 10 -14.93 19.71 1.62
N ASN A 11 -16.15 19.18 1.51
CA ASN A 11 -17.08 19.09 2.63
C ASN A 11 -16.54 18.20 3.74
N ALA A 12 -15.90 17.07 3.40
CA ALA A 12 -15.26 16.21 4.37
C ALA A 12 -14.08 16.89 5.05
N LEU A 13 -13.21 17.55 4.29
CA LEU A 13 -12.08 18.30 4.83
C LEU A 13 -12.56 19.36 5.83
N LYS A 14 -13.61 20.13 5.47
CA LYS A 14 -14.22 21.10 6.38
C LYS A 14 -14.75 20.45 7.64
N ALA A 15 -15.53 19.38 7.51
CA ALA A 15 -16.10 18.70 8.65
C ALA A 15 -15.04 18.11 9.59
N LEU A 16 -13.94 17.58 9.05
CA LEU A 16 -12.81 17.08 9.83
C LEU A 16 -12.04 18.20 10.55
N LYS A 17 -11.98 19.40 9.99
CA LYS A 17 -11.46 20.59 10.69
C LYS A 17 -12.36 21.03 11.84
N ASP A 18 -13.67 20.82 11.70
CA ASP A 18 -14.67 21.06 12.73
C ASP A 18 -14.79 19.86 13.70
N ASP A 19 -13.68 19.12 13.92
CA ASP A 19 -13.54 17.97 14.82
C ASP A 19 -14.48 16.78 14.58
N LYS A 20 -15.10 16.68 13.39
CA LYS A 20 -15.91 15.50 13.05
C LYS A 20 -15.04 14.25 13.05
N ASN A 21 -15.59 13.16 13.59
CA ASN A 21 -14.94 11.86 13.57
C ASN A 21 -14.71 11.35 12.13
N ILE A 22 -13.54 10.77 11.84
CA ILE A 22 -13.17 10.24 10.52
C ILE A 22 -14.16 9.19 10.00
N LYS A 23 -14.62 8.26 10.84
CA LYS A 23 -15.60 7.24 10.41
C LYS A 23 -16.91 7.87 9.98
N ALA A 24 -17.35 8.93 10.69
CA ALA A 24 -18.55 9.68 10.31
C ALA A 24 -18.34 10.46 9.01
N ALA A 25 -17.18 11.11 8.83
CA ALA A 25 -16.85 11.79 7.58
C ALA A 25 -16.78 10.83 6.38
N VAL A 26 -16.15 9.66 6.55
CA VAL A 26 -16.09 8.61 5.52
C VAL A 26 -17.48 8.10 5.17
N LYS A 27 -18.34 7.85 6.16
CA LYS A 27 -19.72 7.39 5.93
C LYS A 27 -20.56 8.41 5.15
N GLU A 28 -20.37 9.70 5.42
CA GLU A 28 -21.20 10.75 4.82
C GLU A 28 -20.68 11.22 3.45
N TYR A 29 -19.36 11.30 3.27
CA TYR A 29 -18.74 11.92 2.09
C TYR A 29 -17.87 10.97 1.28
N GLY A 30 -17.43 9.85 1.87
CA GLY A 30 -16.59 8.88 1.21
C GLY A 30 -17.33 8.08 0.15
N THR A 31 -16.59 7.60 -0.85
CA THR A 31 -17.13 6.76 -1.94
C THR A 31 -16.52 5.37 -1.99
N THR A 32 -15.53 5.09 -1.15
CA THR A 32 -14.95 3.75 -1.02
C THR A 32 -15.93 2.79 -0.37
N THR A 33 -16.10 1.61 -0.96
CA THR A 33 -16.85 0.52 -0.33
C THR A 33 -16.01 -0.24 0.70
N THR A 34 -14.69 -0.28 0.51
CA THR A 34 -13.73 -1.05 1.32
C THR A 34 -13.23 -0.30 2.54
N TYR A 35 -12.78 0.94 2.39
CA TYR A 35 -12.29 1.76 3.50
C TYR A 35 -13.43 2.27 4.38
N LYS A 36 -13.39 1.98 5.69
CA LYS A 36 -14.45 2.33 6.67
C LYS A 36 -14.05 3.40 7.68
N GLY A 37 -12.97 4.13 7.44
CA GLY A 37 -12.48 5.17 8.36
C GLY A 37 -11.70 4.63 9.55
N THR A 38 -11.20 3.40 9.45
CA THR A 38 -10.22 2.83 10.37
C THR A 38 -8.82 3.34 10.04
N GLU A 39 -7.92 3.26 11.01
CA GLU A 39 -6.49 3.45 10.75
C GLU A 39 -5.96 2.29 9.92
N GLU A 40 -5.10 2.58 8.95
CA GLU A 40 -4.50 1.59 8.05
C GLU A 40 -3.06 1.99 7.72
N ILE A 41 -2.18 0.98 7.61
CA ILE A 41 -0.83 1.15 7.10
C ILE A 41 -0.84 1.17 5.57
N TYR A 42 -0.30 2.24 5.00
CA TYR A 42 -0.14 2.41 3.55
C TYR A 42 1.33 2.35 3.16
N ASN A 43 1.65 1.46 2.23
CA ASN A 43 2.95 1.30 1.58
C ASN A 43 2.82 1.39 0.04
N SER A 44 3.95 1.38 -0.68
CA SER A 44 3.97 1.52 -2.15
C SER A 44 3.14 0.46 -2.91
N LYS A 45 2.75 -0.64 -2.27
CA LYS A 45 1.91 -1.70 -2.82
C LYS A 45 0.43 -1.60 -2.44
N SER A 46 0.06 -0.59 -1.64
CA SER A 46 -1.32 -0.42 -1.14
C SER A 46 -2.30 0.18 -2.15
N GLY A 47 -1.86 0.46 -3.38
CA GLY A 47 -2.73 0.95 -4.45
C GLY A 47 -3.20 2.40 -4.32
N LEU A 48 -2.68 3.18 -3.36
CA LEU A 48 -2.91 4.62 -3.34
C LEU A 48 -2.23 5.29 -4.54
N PRO A 49 -2.86 6.32 -5.15
CA PRO A 49 -2.24 7.07 -6.23
C PRO A 49 -0.94 7.74 -5.79
N THR A 50 0.05 7.80 -6.70
CA THR A 50 1.37 8.38 -6.44
C THR A 50 1.28 9.81 -5.88
N THR A 51 0.41 10.65 -6.46
CA THR A 51 0.16 12.03 -5.98
C THR A 51 -0.27 12.07 -4.51
N VAL A 52 -1.07 11.11 -4.06
CA VAL A 52 -1.50 11.01 -2.66
C VAL A 52 -0.32 10.61 -1.77
N PHE A 53 0.45 9.61 -2.19
CA PHE A 53 1.66 9.18 -1.47
C PHE A 53 2.69 10.30 -1.34
N ASP A 54 2.93 11.07 -2.40
CA ASP A 54 3.88 12.18 -2.40
C ASP A 54 3.44 13.31 -1.46
N LYS A 55 2.14 13.59 -1.40
CA LYS A 55 1.60 14.56 -0.44
C LYS A 55 1.75 14.12 1.02
N ILE A 56 1.57 12.83 1.29
CA ILE A 56 1.79 12.25 2.63
C ILE A 56 3.27 12.40 3.01
N LYS A 57 4.18 11.96 2.14
CA LYS A 57 5.64 12.02 2.37
C LYS A 57 6.16 13.44 2.60
N SER A 58 5.55 14.45 1.98
CA SER A 58 5.96 15.86 2.13
C SER A 58 5.43 16.56 3.37
N THR A 59 4.40 16.03 4.03
CA THR A 59 3.74 16.71 5.15
C THR A 59 4.59 16.70 6.43
N ASN A 60 5.44 15.70 6.65
CA ASN A 60 6.35 15.52 7.81
C ASN A 60 5.71 15.78 9.19
N LYS A 61 4.38 15.82 9.28
CA LYS A 61 3.62 16.20 10.45
C LYS A 61 2.41 15.27 10.58
N LYS A 62 2.10 14.93 11.82
CA LYS A 62 0.84 14.30 12.19
C LYS A 62 -0.33 15.26 11.94
N GLY A 63 -1.48 14.72 11.61
CA GLY A 63 -2.74 15.45 11.50
C GLY A 63 -3.29 15.50 10.08
N LEU A 64 -4.39 16.25 9.96
CA LEU A 64 -5.13 16.42 8.73
C LEU A 64 -4.29 17.21 7.72
N ILE A 65 -4.11 16.66 6.52
CA ILE A 65 -3.54 17.42 5.41
C ILE A 65 -4.54 18.49 5.00
N ASP A 66 -4.12 19.75 5.05
CA ASP A 66 -4.99 20.93 4.93
C ASP A 66 -5.48 21.25 3.50
N SER A 67 -5.54 20.23 2.65
CA SER A 67 -5.92 20.35 1.25
C SER A 67 -6.50 19.04 0.75
N VAL A 68 -7.51 19.13 -0.09
CA VAL A 68 -7.95 17.99 -0.91
C VAL A 68 -6.85 17.64 -1.91
N ILE A 69 -6.52 16.36 -2.00
CA ILE A 69 -5.55 15.83 -2.95
C ILE A 69 -6.32 15.28 -4.14
N GLU A 70 -6.05 15.81 -5.34
CA GLU A 70 -6.67 15.35 -6.57
C GLU A 70 -5.81 14.28 -7.23
N ASP A 71 -6.39 13.11 -7.47
CA ASP A 71 -5.87 12.12 -8.40
C ASP A 71 -6.54 12.33 -9.75
N THR A 72 -5.84 13.04 -10.63
CA THR A 72 -6.32 13.37 -11.97
C THR A 72 -6.43 12.14 -12.86
N THR A 73 -5.64 11.09 -12.60
CA THR A 73 -5.65 9.85 -13.38
C THR A 73 -6.97 9.11 -13.19
N ASN A 74 -7.37 8.89 -11.93
CA ASN A 74 -8.60 8.15 -11.63
C ASN A 74 -9.83 9.06 -11.42
N LYS A 75 -9.66 10.38 -11.55
CA LYS A 75 -10.68 11.41 -11.27
C LYS A 75 -11.27 11.25 -9.87
N LYS A 76 -10.39 11.04 -8.89
CA LYS A 76 -10.73 10.84 -7.47
C LYS A 76 -10.12 11.94 -6.61
N TYR A 77 -10.72 12.14 -5.44
CA TYR A 77 -10.32 13.18 -4.49
C TYR A 77 -10.09 12.58 -3.12
N TYR A 78 -8.97 12.91 -2.50
CA TYR A 78 -8.55 12.31 -1.24
C TYR A 78 -8.44 13.35 -0.14
N VAL A 79 -8.86 12.95 1.06
CA VAL A 79 -8.61 13.64 2.32
C VAL A 79 -7.88 12.67 3.23
N VAL A 80 -6.75 13.10 3.77
CA VAL A 80 -5.82 12.24 4.52
C VAL A 80 -5.54 12.85 5.88
N ASN A 81 -5.65 12.03 6.92
CA ASN A 81 -5.20 12.34 8.27
C ASN A 81 -4.02 11.42 8.61
N VAL A 82 -2.84 12.01 8.81
CA VAL A 82 -1.63 11.26 9.14
C VAL A 82 -1.62 10.97 10.63
N ILE A 83 -1.57 9.69 11.05
CA ILE A 83 -1.65 9.30 12.46
C ILE A 83 -0.28 9.28 13.14
N SER A 84 0.74 8.78 12.44
CA SER A 84 2.13 8.82 12.88
C SER A 84 3.06 9.17 11.71
N VAL A 85 4.16 9.83 12.04
CA VAL A 85 5.29 10.12 11.15
C VAL A 85 6.61 9.58 11.71
N THR A 86 6.56 8.89 12.86
CA THR A 86 7.72 8.30 13.52
C THR A 86 7.78 6.82 13.15
N PRO A 87 8.72 6.37 12.31
CA PRO A 87 8.72 5.01 11.79
C PRO A 87 8.69 3.92 12.87
N LYS A 88 9.38 4.15 14.00
CA LYS A 88 9.44 3.23 15.13
C LYS A 88 8.07 2.94 15.77
N ASP A 89 7.11 3.87 15.66
CA ASP A 89 5.80 3.70 16.28
C ASP A 89 4.92 2.67 15.55
N PHE A 90 5.27 2.34 14.30
CA PHE A 90 4.49 1.45 13.43
C PHE A 90 5.40 0.49 12.63
N GLU A 91 6.63 0.25 13.10
CA GLU A 91 7.64 -0.52 12.38
C GLU A 91 7.20 -1.97 12.14
N GLU A 92 6.71 -2.65 13.18
CA GLU A 92 6.22 -4.03 13.09
C GLU A 92 5.01 -4.14 12.15
N ASP A 93 4.02 -3.25 12.32
CA ASP A 93 2.84 -3.20 11.44
C ASP A 93 3.21 -2.88 9.99
N ALA A 94 4.23 -2.05 9.77
CA ALA A 94 4.76 -1.77 8.44
C ALA A 94 5.43 -2.99 7.81
N ILE A 95 6.27 -3.71 8.57
CA ILE A 95 6.92 -4.95 8.11
C ILE A 95 5.86 -5.98 7.75
N ASN A 96 4.88 -6.20 8.63
CA ASN A 96 3.78 -7.13 8.38
C ASN A 96 2.98 -6.72 7.14
N SER A 97 2.63 -5.44 7.00
CA SER A 97 1.91 -4.95 5.82
C SER A 97 2.71 -5.09 4.52
N ILE A 98 4.04 -4.96 4.56
CA ILE A 98 4.91 -5.21 3.40
C ILE A 98 4.93 -6.70 3.08
N ALA A 99 5.14 -7.56 4.08
CA ALA A 99 5.17 -9.01 3.89
C ALA A 99 3.85 -9.53 3.30
N GLU A 100 2.71 -9.06 3.81
CA GLU A 100 1.37 -9.44 3.32
C GLU A 100 1.10 -8.93 1.89
N LYS A 101 1.41 -7.65 1.61
CA LYS A 101 1.04 -7.01 0.32
C LYS A 101 2.07 -7.23 -0.80
N ALA A 102 3.31 -7.56 -0.45
CA ALA A 102 4.39 -7.80 -1.40
C ALA A 102 4.83 -9.27 -1.44
N SER A 103 4.06 -10.19 -0.83
CA SER A 103 4.36 -11.63 -0.82
C SER A 103 4.62 -12.19 -2.21
N SER A 104 3.86 -11.76 -3.22
CA SER A 104 4.04 -12.18 -4.62
C SER A 104 5.41 -11.81 -5.20
N ASP A 105 6.09 -10.80 -4.64
CA ASP A 105 7.43 -10.39 -5.06
C ASP A 105 8.50 -11.00 -4.15
N ILE A 106 8.23 -11.05 -2.83
CA ILE A 106 9.17 -11.50 -1.80
C ILE A 106 9.33 -13.02 -1.83
N GLU A 107 8.24 -13.79 -1.94
CA GLU A 107 8.29 -15.26 -1.88
C GLU A 107 9.11 -15.85 -3.04
N PRO A 108 8.91 -15.45 -4.31
CA PRO A 108 9.73 -15.98 -5.39
C PRO A 108 11.20 -15.56 -5.28
N ALA A 109 11.46 -14.29 -4.91
CA ALA A 109 12.82 -13.81 -4.73
C ALA A 109 13.55 -14.53 -3.59
N ALA A 110 12.86 -14.78 -2.47
CA ALA A 110 13.39 -15.55 -1.35
C ALA A 110 13.65 -17.00 -1.74
N THR A 111 12.73 -17.62 -2.48
CA THR A 111 12.88 -18.98 -3.00
C THR A 111 14.12 -19.09 -3.88
N ALA A 112 14.24 -18.24 -4.90
CA ALA A 112 15.41 -18.20 -5.78
C ALA A 112 16.72 -17.98 -5.00
N TYR A 113 16.70 -17.05 -4.02
CA TYR A 113 17.86 -16.79 -3.17
C TYR A 113 18.31 -18.02 -2.40
N TYR A 114 17.40 -18.74 -1.74
CA TYR A 114 17.76 -19.91 -0.93
C TYR A 114 18.15 -21.12 -1.77
N LEU A 115 17.51 -21.35 -2.92
CA LEU A 115 17.93 -22.39 -3.87
C LEU A 115 19.38 -22.15 -4.30
N LYS A 116 19.72 -20.91 -4.67
CA LYS A 116 21.08 -20.52 -5.04
C LYS A 116 22.07 -20.63 -3.87
N LYS A 117 21.69 -20.17 -2.68
CA LYS A 117 22.54 -20.16 -1.49
C LYS A 117 23.04 -21.55 -1.08
N TYR A 118 22.24 -22.57 -1.33
CA TYR A 118 22.54 -23.96 -0.94
C TYR A 118 22.85 -24.87 -2.13
N ASP A 119 23.18 -24.29 -3.30
CA ASP A 119 23.55 -25.03 -4.51
C ASP A 119 22.53 -26.14 -4.87
N PHE A 120 21.24 -25.81 -4.81
CA PHE A 120 20.18 -26.79 -5.00
C PHE A 120 20.25 -27.44 -6.37
N THR A 121 20.33 -28.77 -6.37
CA THR A 121 20.51 -29.58 -7.57
C THR A 121 19.27 -30.46 -7.81
N ILE A 122 18.66 -30.28 -8.97
CA ILE A 122 17.57 -31.08 -9.53
C ILE A 122 18.18 -32.11 -10.49
N TYR A 123 18.05 -33.40 -10.15
CA TYR A 123 18.59 -34.51 -10.95
C TYR A 123 17.60 -35.07 -11.97
N ASP A 124 16.30 -34.86 -11.75
CA ASP A 124 15.24 -35.34 -12.65
C ASP A 124 15.04 -34.36 -13.81
N LYS A 125 15.20 -34.85 -15.05
CA LYS A 125 15.16 -34.05 -16.28
C LYS A 125 13.79 -33.41 -16.49
N ASP A 126 12.71 -34.13 -16.24
CA ASP A 126 11.35 -33.65 -16.49
C ASP A 126 10.98 -32.58 -15.47
N VAL A 127 11.40 -32.76 -14.21
CA VAL A 127 11.24 -31.74 -13.16
C VAL A 127 12.07 -30.50 -13.46
N TYR A 128 13.33 -30.66 -13.90
CA TYR A 128 14.19 -29.55 -14.29
C TYR A 128 13.56 -28.74 -15.43
N ASP A 129 13.15 -29.40 -16.51
CA ASP A 129 12.56 -28.72 -17.67
C ASP A 129 11.23 -28.04 -17.31
N GLY A 130 10.42 -28.69 -16.46
CA GLY A 130 9.17 -28.14 -15.96
C GLY A 130 9.38 -26.85 -15.15
N ILE A 131 10.30 -26.87 -14.18
CA ILE A 131 10.62 -25.67 -13.38
C ILE A 131 11.24 -24.60 -14.27
N LYS A 132 12.18 -24.95 -15.15
CA LYS A 132 12.83 -23.99 -16.06
C LYS A 132 11.83 -23.26 -16.95
N SER A 133 10.82 -23.96 -17.45
CA SER A 133 9.79 -23.37 -18.32
C SER A 133 8.87 -22.37 -17.62
N THR A 134 8.71 -22.48 -16.30
CA THR A 134 7.77 -21.67 -15.51
C THR A 134 8.46 -20.62 -14.65
N ASN A 135 9.66 -20.93 -14.12
CA ASN A 135 10.41 -20.11 -13.17
C ASN A 135 11.91 -20.35 -13.35
N GLU A 136 12.49 -19.92 -14.47
CA GLU A 136 13.92 -20.11 -14.78
C GLU A 136 14.86 -19.62 -13.66
N SER A 137 14.48 -18.57 -12.92
CA SER A 137 15.26 -18.05 -11.79
C SER A 137 15.49 -19.05 -10.64
N TYR A 138 14.77 -20.17 -10.61
CA TYR A 138 14.93 -21.24 -9.62
C TYR A 138 15.95 -22.29 -10.05
N ILE A 139 16.42 -22.23 -11.29
CA ILE A 139 17.46 -23.11 -11.80
C ILE A 139 18.82 -22.54 -11.41
N VAL A 140 19.54 -23.30 -10.57
CA VAL A 140 20.86 -22.93 -10.05
C VAL A 140 21.99 -23.58 -10.83
N GLN A 141 21.71 -24.72 -11.47
CA GLN A 141 22.64 -25.50 -12.28
C GLN A 141 22.74 -24.91 -13.69
N ASP A 142 23.96 -24.67 -14.17
CA ASP A 142 24.25 -24.24 -15.56
C ASP A 142 23.92 -25.34 -16.59
#